data_AF-A0A7C1U740-F1
#
_entry.id   AF-A0A7C1U740-F1
#
_cell.length_a   1.000
_cell.length_b   1.000
_cell.length_c   1.000
_cell.angle_alpha   90.00
_cell.angle_beta   90.00
_cell.angle_gamma   90.00
#
_symmetry.space_group_name_H-M   'P 1'
#
loop_
_entity.id
_entity.type
_entity.pdbx_description
1 polymer ?
#
loop_
_entity_poly.entity_id
_entity_poly.type
_entity_poly.pdbx_seq_one_letter_code
_entity_poly.pdbx_strand_id
1 'polypeptide(L)'
;MDRRQFLKTGVIAAALAGAGRLPLLSAQTEAGSSIDASTGPHAVKPIRDHLTRFSPAKTPLGKGGDYALAYDIVHWNWVNNRPGTSGNSVLGRVGIERRAAGDRVIYEVNQRTRIGGVDNFLDARVVCEAGDLNPLGEWTLSSYSKSVKGELDPLSSLSEKGTCDHGRIRIESDGHKYGFNAGNSVVTQWTVLDFLMRRANPASSAKFDLLEDLSLFKPDQELVYDGVTPVELKRGGIVELQTYAQTGQGVLPIHYLLDGQGRPQLVTNSILSWSLSQISH
;
A
#
# COMPACT_ATOMS: atom_id res chain seq x y z
N MET A 1 -18.70 4.70 27.96
CA MET A 1 -19.89 4.51 27.11
C MET A 1 -20.54 3.21 27.56
N ASP A 2 -21.79 3.27 28.01
CA ASP A 2 -22.41 2.17 28.77
C ASP A 2 -23.00 1.10 27.84
N ARG A 3 -22.67 -0.19 28.10
CA ARG A 3 -23.02 -1.36 27.27
C ARG A 3 -24.53 -1.47 27.01
N ARG A 4 -25.36 -0.94 27.92
CA ARG A 4 -26.83 -0.92 27.80
C ARG A 4 -27.35 0.06 26.75
N GLN A 5 -26.63 1.13 26.42
CA GLN A 5 -27.06 2.05 25.36
C GLN A 5 -26.79 1.49 23.96
N PHE A 6 -25.65 0.81 23.76
CA PHE A 6 -25.29 0.23 22.46
C PHE A 6 -26.28 -0.86 22.01
N LEU A 7 -26.74 -1.72 22.94
CA LEU A 7 -27.73 -2.75 22.66
C LEU A 7 -29.11 -2.16 22.31
N LYS A 8 -29.51 -1.04 22.95
CA LYS A 8 -30.79 -0.38 22.63
C LYS A 8 -30.79 0.22 21.23
N THR A 9 -29.68 0.80 20.78
CA THR A 9 -29.56 1.35 19.42
C THR A 9 -29.55 0.25 18.35
N GLY A 10 -28.90 -0.89 18.63
CA GLY A 10 -28.88 -2.04 17.73
C GLY A 10 -30.24 -2.72 17.52
N VAL A 11 -31.05 -2.82 18.59
CA VAL A 11 -32.41 -3.42 18.49
C VAL A 11 -33.37 -2.53 17.68
N ILE A 12 -33.24 -1.21 17.76
CA ILE A 12 -34.08 -0.27 17.00
C ILE A 12 -33.76 -0.34 15.50
N ALA A 13 -32.48 -0.44 15.12
CA ALA A 13 -32.05 -0.56 13.73
C ALA A 13 -32.51 -1.88 13.08
N ALA A 14 -32.41 -2.99 13.81
CA ALA A 14 -32.84 -4.30 13.32
C ALA A 14 -34.37 -4.39 13.16
N ALA A 15 -35.14 -3.77 14.06
CA ALA A 15 -36.61 -3.73 13.97
C ALA A 15 -37.11 -2.87 12.78
N LEU A 16 -36.40 -1.80 12.42
CA LEU A 16 -36.76 -0.93 11.29
C LEU A 16 -36.41 -1.55 9.92
N ALA A 17 -35.33 -2.34 9.86
CA ALA A 17 -34.95 -3.11 8.67
C ALA A 17 -35.95 -4.23 8.34
N GLY A 18 -36.45 -4.94 9.36
CA GLY A 18 -37.46 -6.00 9.19
C GLY A 18 -38.85 -5.49 8.81
N ALA A 19 -39.16 -4.22 9.10
CA ALA A 19 -40.45 -3.60 8.81
C ALA A 19 -40.50 -2.82 7.47
N GLY A 20 -39.43 -2.87 6.66
CA GLY A 20 -39.34 -2.12 5.40
C GLY A 20 -39.41 -0.60 5.58
N ARG A 21 -39.14 -0.10 6.78
CA ARG A 21 -39.19 1.33 7.15
C ARG A 21 -37.82 1.80 7.64
N LEU A 22 -36.78 1.48 6.89
CA LEU A 22 -35.57 2.27 6.98
C LEU A 22 -35.96 3.71 6.62
N PRO A 23 -35.62 4.71 7.46
CA PRO A 23 -35.65 6.07 6.97
C PRO A 23 -34.68 6.09 5.80
N LEU A 24 -35.23 6.29 4.60
CA LEU A 24 -34.45 6.70 3.44
C LEU A 24 -33.60 7.86 3.94
N LEU A 25 -32.29 7.69 3.97
CA LEU A 25 -31.34 8.79 4.11
C LEU A 25 -31.56 9.66 2.88
N SER A 26 -32.55 10.54 2.95
CA SER A 26 -32.73 11.62 2.00
C SER A 26 -31.47 12.45 2.11
N ALA A 27 -30.63 12.39 1.07
CA ALA A 27 -29.55 13.33 0.90
C ALA A 27 -30.15 14.73 1.03
N GLN A 28 -29.77 15.47 2.07
CA GLN A 28 -30.10 16.88 2.15
C GLN A 28 -29.54 17.55 0.89
N THR A 29 -30.42 18.21 0.14
CA THR A 29 -30.13 18.90 -1.12
C THR A 29 -29.32 20.18 -0.94
N GLU A 30 -28.91 20.51 0.29
CA GLU A 30 -27.89 21.50 0.58
C GLU A 30 -26.62 20.75 0.97
N ALA A 31 -25.71 20.57 0.01
CA ALA A 31 -24.39 20.05 0.28
C ALA A 31 -23.64 21.07 1.15
N GLY A 32 -23.76 20.93 2.47
CA GLY A 32 -22.80 21.50 3.40
C GLY A 32 -21.38 21.10 2.98
N SER A 33 -20.38 21.91 3.33
CA SER A 33 -18.98 21.65 2.95
C SER A 33 -18.65 20.17 3.17
N SER A 34 -18.25 19.46 2.11
CA SER A 34 -17.91 18.03 2.17
C SER A 34 -17.03 17.75 3.39
N ILE A 35 -17.12 16.54 3.97
CA ILE A 35 -16.15 16.09 4.98
C ILE A 35 -14.71 16.28 4.46
N ASP A 36 -14.49 16.28 3.15
CA ASP A 36 -13.20 16.58 2.52
C ASP A 36 -12.82 18.06 2.58
N ALA A 37 -13.78 18.99 2.60
CA ALA A 37 -13.47 20.41 2.78
C ALA A 37 -12.97 20.71 4.21
N SER A 38 -13.42 19.93 5.20
CA SER A 38 -12.96 20.07 6.59
C SER A 38 -11.78 19.16 6.94
N THR A 39 -11.53 18.12 6.13
CA THR A 39 -10.53 17.11 6.46
C THR A 39 -9.48 16.88 5.34
N GLY A 40 -9.58 17.52 4.19
CA GLY A 40 -8.66 17.35 3.07
C GLY A 40 -8.89 16.05 2.27
N PRO A 41 -8.15 15.86 1.14
CA PRO A 41 -8.40 14.80 0.17
C PRO A 41 -8.34 13.39 0.78
N HIS A 42 -9.22 12.49 0.36
CA HIS A 42 -9.33 11.12 0.90
C HIS A 42 -8.02 10.33 0.78
N ALA A 43 -7.29 10.51 -0.32
CA ALA A 43 -6.04 9.82 -0.60
C ALA A 43 -4.93 10.11 0.43
N VAL A 44 -4.96 11.25 1.14
CA VAL A 44 -3.89 11.61 2.11
C VAL A 44 -4.33 11.60 3.57
N LYS A 45 -5.60 11.29 3.85
CA LYS A 45 -6.13 11.26 5.22
C LYS A 45 -5.33 10.39 6.19
N PRO A 46 -4.83 9.20 5.80
CA PRO A 46 -4.06 8.35 6.72
C PRO A 46 -2.72 8.95 7.17
N ILE A 47 -2.19 9.96 6.46
CA ILE A 47 -0.84 10.49 6.66
C ILE A 47 -0.77 12.00 6.93
N ARG A 48 -1.87 12.65 7.32
CA ARG A 48 -1.94 14.11 7.47
C ARG A 48 -0.88 14.70 8.39
N ASP A 49 -0.64 14.07 9.54
CA ASP A 49 0.38 14.54 10.48
C ASP A 49 1.78 14.40 9.86
N HIS A 50 2.01 13.36 9.05
CA HIS A 50 3.27 13.18 8.33
C HIS A 50 3.49 14.25 7.25
N LEU A 51 2.43 14.75 6.60
CA LEU A 51 2.56 15.80 5.57
C LEU A 51 3.21 17.08 6.10
N THR A 52 3.05 17.39 7.39
CA THR A 52 3.68 18.56 8.04
C THR A 52 5.21 18.54 8.01
N ARG A 53 5.81 17.37 7.77
CA ARG A 53 7.26 17.13 7.71
C ARG A 53 7.70 16.45 6.41
N PHE A 54 6.76 16.11 5.53
CA PHE A 54 7.04 15.49 4.25
C PHE A 54 7.78 16.45 3.30
N SER A 55 8.65 15.89 2.47
CA SER A 55 9.34 16.61 1.41
C SER A 55 9.54 15.64 0.24
N PRO A 56 8.99 15.95 -0.96
CA PRO A 56 9.10 15.05 -2.11
C PRO A 56 10.54 14.76 -2.49
N ALA A 57 10.82 13.50 -2.84
CA ALA A 57 12.11 13.10 -3.40
C ALA A 57 12.30 13.73 -4.79
N LYS A 58 13.45 14.37 -5.01
CA LYS A 58 13.70 15.19 -6.20
C LYS A 58 14.67 14.58 -7.21
N THR A 59 15.36 13.50 -6.86
CA THR A 59 16.24 12.80 -7.79
C THR A 59 15.44 12.30 -9.00
N PRO A 60 15.88 12.57 -10.24
CA PRO A 60 15.19 12.06 -11.44
C PRO A 60 15.24 10.54 -11.53
N LEU A 61 14.28 9.95 -12.23
CA LEU A 61 14.33 8.54 -12.60
C LEU A 61 15.36 8.33 -13.72
N GLY A 62 16.19 7.29 -13.59
CA GLY A 62 17.24 6.97 -14.54
C GLY A 62 16.64 6.45 -15.84
N LYS A 63 17.26 6.77 -16.98
CA LYS A 63 16.80 6.29 -18.29
C LYS A 63 17.13 4.82 -18.54
N GLY A 64 18.11 4.27 -17.83
CA GLY A 64 18.68 2.92 -18.04
C GLY A 64 17.82 1.76 -17.54
N GLY A 65 16.62 2.03 -17.01
CA GLY A 65 15.75 1.00 -16.48
C GLY A 65 16.09 0.59 -15.05
N ASP A 66 17.34 0.68 -14.64
CA ASP A 66 17.73 0.35 -13.27
C ASP A 66 17.46 1.53 -12.33
N TYR A 67 17.00 1.21 -11.12
CA TYR A 67 16.79 2.20 -10.06
C TYR A 67 16.74 1.51 -8.70
N ALA A 68 16.93 2.29 -7.64
CA ALA A 68 16.56 1.92 -6.29
C ALA A 68 15.64 2.99 -5.68
N LEU A 69 14.53 2.54 -5.10
CA LEU A 69 13.60 3.36 -4.32
C LEU A 69 13.76 3.01 -2.85
N ALA A 70 13.66 4.00 -2.00
CA ALA A 70 13.55 3.75 -0.57
C ALA A 70 12.43 4.61 0.02
N TYR A 71 11.56 3.96 0.77
CA TYR A 71 10.38 4.55 1.38
C TYR A 71 10.43 4.42 2.90
N ASP A 72 10.05 5.48 3.59
CA ASP A 72 9.73 5.42 5.01
C ASP A 72 8.34 4.80 5.19
N ILE A 73 8.22 3.81 6.08
CA ILE A 73 6.95 3.16 6.43
C ILE A 73 6.28 4.00 7.51
N VAL A 74 5.26 4.74 7.10
CA VAL A 74 4.47 5.66 7.94
C VAL A 74 3.27 4.92 8.49
N HIS A 75 3.17 4.86 9.82
CA HIS A 75 2.06 4.27 10.53
C HIS A 75 1.08 5.32 11.02
N TRP A 76 -0.20 5.04 10.88
CA TRP A 76 -1.26 5.82 11.51
C TRP A 76 -1.38 5.45 12.99
N ASN A 77 -1.24 6.45 13.85
CA ASN A 77 -1.37 6.30 15.29
C ASN A 77 -2.63 7.03 15.78
N TRP A 78 -3.26 6.42 16.79
CA TRP A 78 -4.19 7.14 17.63
C TRP A 78 -3.45 8.05 18.61
N VAL A 79 -3.86 9.31 18.72
CA VAL A 79 -3.35 10.20 19.77
C VAL A 79 -4.20 10.00 21.03
N ASN A 80 -3.59 9.40 22.04
CA ASN A 80 -4.23 9.19 23.35
C ASN A 80 -4.81 10.51 23.88
N ASN A 81 -6.04 10.45 24.39
CA ASN A 81 -6.77 11.56 25.01
C ASN A 81 -7.10 12.76 24.09
N ARG A 82 -6.99 12.62 22.76
CA ARG A 82 -7.48 13.63 21.80
C ARG A 82 -8.27 12.98 20.65
N PRO A 83 -9.56 12.68 20.85
CA PRO A 83 -10.42 12.13 19.80
C PRO A 83 -10.39 13.00 18.54
N GLY A 84 -10.27 12.37 17.36
CA GLY A 84 -10.19 13.08 16.08
C GLY A 84 -8.81 13.65 15.72
N THR A 85 -7.80 13.46 16.58
CA THR A 85 -6.41 13.82 16.24
C THR A 85 -5.68 12.59 15.71
N SER A 86 -5.25 12.63 14.45
CA SER A 86 -4.38 11.61 13.84
C SER A 86 -2.93 11.93 14.13
N GLY A 87 -2.15 10.96 14.60
CA GLY A 87 -0.70 11.06 14.66
C GLY A 87 -0.07 10.13 13.62
N ASN A 88 1.11 10.45 13.12
CA ASN A 88 1.87 9.54 12.28
C ASN A 88 3.27 9.32 12.86
N SER A 89 3.79 8.10 12.73
CA SER A 89 5.19 7.79 13.07
C SER A 89 5.81 6.97 11.95
N VAL A 90 7.12 7.14 11.73
CA VAL A 90 7.87 6.23 10.86
C VAL A 90 8.25 4.99 11.68
N LEU A 91 7.77 3.82 11.28
CA LEU A 91 8.07 2.54 11.93
C LEU A 91 9.26 1.83 11.29
N GLY A 92 9.65 2.22 10.08
CA GLY A 92 10.56 1.41 9.31
C GLY A 92 10.88 1.99 7.95
N ARG A 93 11.54 1.16 7.14
CA ARG A 93 11.90 1.49 5.77
C ARG A 93 11.70 0.26 4.88
N VAL A 94 11.28 0.49 3.65
CA VAL A 94 11.34 -0.49 2.56
C VAL A 94 12.24 0.06 1.46
N GLY A 95 13.21 -0.73 1.03
CA GLY A 95 14.00 -0.49 -0.17
C GLY A 95 13.60 -1.46 -1.27
N ILE A 96 13.61 -0.97 -2.51
CA ILE A 96 13.22 -1.71 -3.70
C ILE A 96 14.25 -1.36 -4.78
N GLU A 97 15.14 -2.28 -5.08
CA GLU A 97 16.04 -2.18 -6.22
C GLU A 97 15.43 -2.90 -7.41
N ARG A 98 15.36 -2.26 -8.57
CA ARG A 98 14.95 -2.86 -9.85
C ARG A 98 16.13 -2.94 -10.78
N ARG A 99 16.30 -4.09 -11.44
CA ARG A 99 17.26 -4.27 -12.54
C ARG A 99 16.59 -4.88 -13.77
N ALA A 100 16.82 -4.29 -14.94
CA ALA A 100 16.46 -4.92 -16.21
C ALA A 100 17.47 -6.02 -16.56
N ALA A 101 16.99 -7.19 -16.95
CA ALA A 101 17.83 -8.33 -17.31
C ALA A 101 17.27 -9.02 -18.56
N GLY A 102 17.44 -8.39 -19.72
CA GLY A 102 16.96 -8.92 -21.01
C GLY A 102 15.42 -8.98 -21.05
N ASP A 103 14.88 -10.19 -21.12
CA ASP A 103 13.46 -10.51 -21.10
C ASP A 103 12.87 -10.59 -19.68
N ARG A 104 13.66 -10.28 -18.66
CA ARG A 104 13.26 -10.29 -17.25
C ARG A 104 13.46 -8.95 -16.57
N VAL A 105 12.71 -8.76 -15.49
CA VAL A 105 12.90 -7.68 -14.53
C VAL A 105 13.07 -8.28 -13.15
N ILE A 106 14.15 -7.91 -12.46
CA ILE A 106 14.50 -8.43 -11.14
C ILE A 106 14.31 -7.31 -10.12
N TYR A 107 13.66 -7.62 -9.02
CA TYR A 107 13.52 -6.75 -7.86
C TYR A 107 14.18 -7.37 -6.64
N GLU A 108 15.03 -6.60 -5.97
CA GLU A 108 15.52 -6.91 -4.62
C GLU A 108 14.82 -5.99 -3.64
N VAL A 109 14.12 -6.57 -2.68
CA VAL A 109 13.31 -5.85 -1.70
C VAL A 109 13.87 -6.14 -0.32
N ASN A 110 14.15 -5.08 0.44
CA ASN A 110 14.50 -5.17 1.84
C ASN A 110 13.57 -4.30 2.67
N GLN A 111 12.96 -4.87 3.69
CA GLN A 111 12.07 -4.17 4.58
C GLN A 111 12.50 -4.38 6.02
N ARG A 112 12.57 -3.28 6.77
CA ARG A 112 12.79 -3.30 8.21
C ARG A 112 11.73 -2.47 8.89
N THR A 113 11.02 -3.05 9.87
CA THR A 113 10.06 -2.33 10.71
C THR A 113 10.36 -2.57 12.18
N ARG A 114 10.04 -1.59 13.04
CA ARG A 114 10.15 -1.71 14.49
C ARG A 114 8.77 -1.54 15.11
N ILE A 115 8.23 -2.62 15.67
CA ILE A 115 6.89 -2.66 16.28
C ILE A 115 7.04 -3.17 17.71
N GLY A 116 6.55 -2.41 18.69
CA GLY A 116 6.66 -2.81 20.10
C GLY A 116 8.10 -3.01 20.59
N GLY A 117 9.09 -2.38 19.93
CA GLY A 117 10.52 -2.56 20.21
C GLY A 117 11.17 -3.79 19.58
N VAL A 118 10.40 -4.62 18.87
CA VAL A 118 10.88 -5.77 18.08
C VAL A 118 11.19 -5.28 16.67
N ASP A 119 12.38 -5.60 16.17
CA ASP A 119 12.76 -5.31 14.79
C ASP A 119 12.37 -6.51 13.90
N ASN A 120 11.54 -6.28 12.89
CA ASN A 120 11.12 -7.27 11.91
C ASN A 120 11.83 -6.98 10.59
N PHE A 121 12.29 -8.03 9.93
CA PHE A 121 13.05 -7.99 8.69
C PHE A 121 12.35 -8.85 7.65
N LEU A 122 12.33 -8.37 6.41
CA LEU A 122 11.90 -9.12 5.23
C LEU A 122 12.86 -8.79 4.10
N ASP A 123 13.45 -9.82 3.51
CA ASP A 123 14.31 -9.74 2.35
C ASP A 123 13.69 -10.62 1.26
N ALA A 124 13.47 -10.07 0.08
CA ALA A 124 12.85 -10.78 -1.02
C ALA A 124 13.53 -10.49 -2.35
N ARG A 125 13.68 -11.54 -3.15
CA ARG A 125 14.08 -11.44 -4.55
C ARG A 125 12.91 -11.85 -5.41
N VAL A 126 12.48 -10.96 -6.30
CA VAL A 126 11.33 -11.15 -7.18
C VAL A 126 11.82 -11.10 -8.62
N VAL A 127 11.46 -12.11 -9.41
CA VAL A 127 11.80 -12.18 -10.82
C VAL A 127 10.50 -12.20 -11.61
N CYS A 128 10.39 -11.23 -12.49
CA CYS A 128 9.24 -11.02 -13.35
C CYS A 128 9.64 -11.20 -14.81
N GLU A 129 8.67 -11.56 -15.64
CA GLU A 129 8.80 -11.41 -17.08
C GLU A 129 8.74 -9.92 -17.45
N ALA A 130 9.51 -9.50 -18.45
CA ALA A 130 9.41 -8.15 -18.97
C ALA A 130 8.09 -8.00 -19.73
N GLY A 131 7.20 -7.15 -19.25
CA GLY A 131 5.86 -7.00 -19.83
C GLY A 131 5.16 -5.74 -19.35
N ASP A 132 3.85 -5.66 -19.58
CA ASP A 132 3.07 -4.46 -19.26
C ASP A 132 3.02 -4.17 -17.76
N LEU A 133 2.77 -5.21 -16.96
CA LEU A 133 2.73 -5.16 -15.49
C LEU A 133 3.91 -5.86 -14.82
N ASN A 134 4.89 -6.32 -15.62
CA ASN A 134 5.95 -7.24 -15.20
C ASN A 134 5.39 -8.41 -14.37
N PRO A 135 4.62 -9.31 -14.99
CA PRO A 135 3.97 -10.39 -14.26
C PRO A 135 4.99 -11.23 -13.50
N LEU A 136 4.61 -11.60 -12.28
CA LEU A 136 5.41 -12.40 -11.37
C LEU A 136 5.69 -13.78 -11.98
N GLY A 137 6.97 -14.17 -12.02
CA GLY A 137 7.40 -15.49 -12.48
C GLY A 137 7.90 -16.36 -11.33
N GLU A 138 8.91 -15.90 -10.60
CA GLU A 138 9.51 -16.63 -9.47
C GLU A 138 9.97 -15.68 -8.37
N TRP A 139 10.04 -16.17 -7.14
CA TRP A 139 10.53 -15.39 -6.02
C TRP A 139 11.14 -16.25 -4.90
N THR A 140 11.95 -15.61 -4.09
CA THR A 140 12.39 -16.10 -2.78
C THR A 140 12.15 -15.02 -1.74
N LEU A 141 11.72 -15.40 -0.55
CA LEU A 141 11.48 -14.52 0.58
C LEU A 141 12.12 -15.13 1.84
N SER A 142 12.71 -14.27 2.66
CA SER A 142 13.17 -14.56 4.00
C SER A 142 12.64 -13.50 4.94
N SER A 143 12.00 -13.89 6.02
CA SER A 143 11.59 -12.96 7.07
C SER A 143 11.96 -13.46 8.44
N TYR A 144 12.35 -12.57 9.33
CA TYR A 144 12.73 -12.90 10.70
C TYR A 144 12.60 -11.68 11.61
N SER A 145 12.55 -11.92 12.92
CA SER A 145 12.45 -10.88 13.93
C SER A 145 13.60 -10.95 14.93
N LYS A 146 14.02 -9.79 15.41
CA LYS A 146 14.95 -9.64 16.54
C LYS A 146 14.21 -9.01 17.71
N SER A 147 14.32 -9.65 18.87
CA SER A 147 13.72 -9.18 20.12
C SER A 147 14.26 -7.82 20.54
N VAL A 148 13.67 -7.23 21.59
CA VAL A 148 14.13 -5.95 22.17
C VAL A 148 15.62 -6.01 22.60
N LYS A 149 16.14 -7.20 22.92
CA LYS A 149 17.55 -7.42 23.29
C LYS A 149 18.47 -7.60 22.07
N GLY A 150 17.94 -7.59 20.85
CA GLY A 150 18.67 -7.78 19.61
C GLY A 150 18.92 -9.24 19.21
N GLU A 151 18.45 -10.19 20.02
CA GLU A 151 18.55 -11.63 19.75
C GLU A 151 17.53 -12.04 18.68
N LEU A 152 17.96 -12.87 17.72
CA LEU A 152 17.08 -13.48 16.73
C LEU A 152 16.05 -14.36 17.44
N ASP A 153 14.77 -14.20 17.12
CA ASP A 153 13.73 -15.13 17.54
C ASP A 153 13.66 -16.30 16.53
N PRO A 154 14.11 -17.51 16.90
CA PRO A 154 14.15 -18.63 15.97
C PRO A 154 12.78 -19.05 15.44
N LEU A 155 11.70 -18.78 16.21
CA LEU A 155 10.33 -19.13 15.82
C LEU A 155 9.73 -18.12 14.83
N SER A 156 10.39 -16.98 14.64
CA SER A 156 9.97 -15.94 13.68
C SER A 156 10.61 -16.09 12.31
N SER A 157 11.59 -16.99 12.17
CA SER A 157 12.30 -17.19 10.91
C SER A 157 11.42 -17.98 9.95
N LEU A 158 11.21 -17.42 8.77
CA LEU A 158 10.42 -17.99 7.68
C LEU A 158 11.24 -17.89 6.40
N SER A 159 11.34 -18.98 5.65
CA SER A 159 11.88 -18.95 4.29
C SER A 159 10.87 -19.52 3.31
N GLU A 160 10.52 -18.70 2.32
CA GLU A 160 9.59 -19.08 1.26
C GLU A 160 10.24 -18.97 -0.11
N LYS A 161 9.80 -19.83 -1.01
CA LYS A 161 10.03 -19.68 -2.45
C LYS A 161 8.75 -19.98 -3.19
N GLY A 162 8.58 -19.36 -4.35
CA GLY A 162 7.41 -19.65 -5.16
C GLY A 162 7.61 -19.39 -6.63
N THR A 163 6.67 -19.90 -7.39
CA THR A 163 6.56 -19.71 -8.83
C THR A 163 5.12 -19.39 -9.20
N CYS A 164 4.96 -18.58 -10.24
CA CYS A 164 3.71 -18.31 -10.89
C CYS A 164 3.90 -18.63 -12.37
N ASP A 165 3.21 -19.68 -12.81
CA ASP A 165 3.32 -20.21 -14.16
C ASP A 165 1.92 -20.38 -14.73
N HIS A 166 1.61 -19.66 -15.82
CA HIS A 166 0.29 -19.64 -16.45
C HIS A 166 -0.87 -19.44 -15.45
N GLY A 167 -0.71 -18.47 -14.54
CA GLY A 167 -1.70 -18.14 -13.50
C GLY A 167 -1.74 -19.13 -12.33
N ARG A 168 -0.91 -20.17 -12.30
CA ARG A 168 -0.82 -21.09 -11.15
C ARG A 168 0.31 -20.68 -10.23
N ILE A 169 -0.06 -20.20 -9.04
CA ILE A 169 0.84 -19.80 -7.97
C ILE A 169 1.15 -21.03 -7.10
N ARG A 170 2.43 -21.33 -6.90
CA ARG A 170 2.90 -22.41 -6.02
C ARG A 170 3.92 -21.85 -5.02
N ILE A 171 3.74 -22.13 -3.74
CA ILE A 171 4.57 -21.64 -2.65
C ILE A 171 5.05 -22.83 -1.82
N GLU A 172 6.34 -22.82 -1.50
CA GLU A 172 6.97 -23.73 -0.55
C GLU A 172 7.55 -22.91 0.61
N SER A 173 7.14 -23.26 1.83
CA SER A 173 7.43 -22.54 3.07
C SER A 173 7.75 -23.55 4.16
N ASP A 174 9.01 -23.62 4.59
CA ASP A 174 9.51 -24.57 5.60
C ASP A 174 8.97 -26.01 5.45
N GLY A 175 9.00 -26.53 4.22
CA GLY A 175 8.56 -27.87 3.86
C GLY A 175 7.06 -28.04 3.60
N HIS A 176 6.25 -27.00 3.84
CA HIS A 176 4.82 -26.96 3.50
C HIS A 176 4.61 -26.39 2.11
N LYS A 177 3.66 -26.96 1.36
CA LYS A 177 3.32 -26.51 0.01
C LYS A 177 1.88 -26.07 -0.05
N TYR A 178 1.66 -24.88 -0.61
CA TYR A 178 0.34 -24.32 -0.86
C TYR A 178 0.36 -23.50 -2.15
N GLY A 179 -0.80 -22.99 -2.56
CA GLY A 179 -0.89 -22.26 -3.81
C GLY A 179 -2.28 -21.75 -4.12
N PHE A 180 -2.37 -20.97 -5.19
CA PHE A 180 -3.57 -20.29 -5.63
C PHE A 180 -3.68 -20.37 -7.16
N ASN A 181 -4.86 -20.10 -7.68
CA ASN A 181 -5.06 -19.92 -9.12
C ASN A 181 -5.47 -18.46 -9.35
N ALA A 182 -4.69 -17.78 -10.17
CA ALA A 182 -4.90 -16.41 -10.60
C ALA A 182 -5.76 -16.40 -11.88
N GLY A 183 -6.70 -15.45 -11.93
CA GLY A 183 -7.50 -15.15 -13.13
C GLY A 183 -6.86 -14.07 -14.00
N ASN A 184 -5.97 -13.27 -13.41
CA ASN A 184 -5.28 -12.16 -14.07
C ASN A 184 -3.75 -12.28 -13.91
N SER A 185 -3.01 -11.37 -14.55
CA SER A 185 -1.56 -11.23 -14.32
C SER A 185 -1.28 -11.00 -12.84
N VAL A 186 -0.34 -11.76 -12.27
CA VAL A 186 0.02 -11.64 -10.85
C VAL A 186 1.11 -10.59 -10.68
N VAL A 187 0.92 -9.67 -9.73
CA VAL A 187 1.89 -8.63 -9.37
C VAL A 187 2.05 -8.56 -7.85
N THR A 188 3.04 -7.80 -7.38
CA THR A 188 3.19 -7.48 -5.95
C THR A 188 2.98 -6.00 -5.72
N GLN A 189 2.83 -5.62 -4.45
CA GLN A 189 2.73 -4.22 -4.06
C GLN A 189 3.99 -3.41 -4.44
N TRP A 190 5.13 -4.09 -4.61
CA TRP A 190 6.39 -3.46 -5.01
C TRP A 190 6.49 -3.30 -6.53
N THR A 191 6.04 -4.28 -7.32
CA THR A 191 6.18 -4.25 -8.78
C THR A 191 5.17 -3.32 -9.46
N VAL A 192 3.99 -3.09 -8.84
CA VAL A 192 3.00 -2.08 -9.30
C VAL A 192 3.61 -0.68 -9.43
N LEU A 193 4.61 -0.34 -8.60
CA LEU A 193 5.28 0.96 -8.69
C LEU A 193 6.00 1.16 -10.03
N ASP A 194 6.55 0.09 -10.62
CA ASP A 194 7.24 0.18 -11.92
C ASP A 194 6.26 0.47 -13.06
N PHE A 195 5.06 -0.15 -13.02
CA PHE A 195 3.98 0.19 -13.96
C PHE A 195 3.60 1.66 -13.86
N LEU A 196 3.37 2.14 -12.63
CA LEU A 196 3.04 3.53 -12.36
C LEU A 196 4.10 4.50 -12.88
N MET A 197 5.38 4.20 -12.64
CA MET A 197 6.50 5.05 -13.05
C MET A 197 6.71 5.13 -14.55
N ARG A 198 6.45 4.03 -15.28
CA ARG A 198 6.85 3.92 -16.69
C ARG A 198 5.70 4.08 -17.67
N ARG A 199 4.48 3.77 -17.26
CA ARG A 199 3.36 3.57 -18.19
C ARG A 199 2.11 4.34 -17.81
N ALA A 200 1.92 4.64 -16.52
CA ALA A 200 0.69 5.25 -16.07
C ALA A 200 0.51 6.67 -16.61
N ASN A 201 -0.69 6.94 -17.07
CA ASN A 201 -1.21 8.23 -17.48
C ASN A 201 -2.71 8.31 -17.11
N PRO A 202 -3.38 9.47 -17.26
CA PRO A 202 -4.77 9.61 -16.88
C PRO A 202 -5.77 8.67 -17.57
N ALA A 203 -5.42 8.07 -18.71
CA ALA A 203 -6.23 7.08 -19.41
C ALA A 203 -5.84 5.63 -19.06
N SER A 204 -4.81 5.43 -18.23
CA SER A 204 -4.38 4.10 -17.81
C SER A 204 -5.37 3.46 -16.86
N SER A 205 -5.70 2.21 -17.16
CA SER A 205 -6.36 1.28 -16.25
C SER A 205 -5.61 -0.04 -16.29
N ALA A 206 -5.45 -0.70 -15.15
CA ALA A 206 -4.85 -2.02 -15.08
C ALA A 206 -5.69 -2.97 -14.23
N LYS A 207 -5.78 -4.23 -14.65
CA LYS A 207 -6.37 -5.32 -13.87
C LYS A 207 -5.33 -6.39 -13.61
N PHE A 208 -5.28 -6.89 -12.38
CA PHE A 208 -4.27 -7.85 -11.93
C PHE A 208 -4.75 -8.59 -10.69
N ASP A 209 -4.06 -9.68 -10.36
CA ASP A 209 -4.18 -10.30 -9.05
C ASP A 209 -2.94 -9.91 -8.22
N LEU A 210 -3.14 -9.58 -6.95
CA LEU A 210 -2.06 -9.14 -6.06
C LEU A 210 -1.61 -10.30 -5.18
N LEU A 211 -0.31 -10.57 -5.17
CA LEU A 211 0.32 -11.42 -4.16
C LEU A 211 1.07 -10.52 -3.17
N GLU A 212 0.35 -10.09 -2.13
CA GLU A 212 0.86 -9.18 -1.10
C GLU A 212 1.88 -9.91 -0.22
N ASP A 213 3.04 -9.27 -0.02
CA ASP A 213 4.19 -9.83 0.71
C ASP A 213 4.60 -11.22 0.21
N LEU A 214 4.31 -11.54 -1.06
CA LEU A 214 4.60 -12.81 -1.73
C LEU A 214 3.91 -14.06 -1.15
N SER A 215 2.97 -13.90 -0.21
CA SER A 215 2.28 -15.02 0.45
C SER A 215 0.75 -14.85 0.47
N LEU A 216 0.24 -13.62 0.52
CA LEU A 216 -1.20 -13.36 0.63
C LEU A 216 -1.82 -13.01 -0.71
N PHE A 217 -2.62 -13.94 -1.25
CA PHE A 217 -3.30 -13.77 -2.54
C PHE A 217 -4.59 -12.95 -2.42
N LYS A 218 -4.72 -11.95 -3.30
CA LYS A 218 -5.84 -11.02 -3.38
C LYS A 218 -6.26 -10.85 -4.85
N PRO A 219 -7.33 -11.53 -5.29
CA PRO A 219 -7.74 -11.53 -6.70
C PRO A 219 -8.46 -10.24 -7.10
N ASP A 220 -8.63 -10.06 -8.42
CA ASP A 220 -9.51 -9.06 -9.04
C ASP A 220 -9.23 -7.63 -8.57
N GLN A 221 -7.95 -7.25 -8.61
CA GLN A 221 -7.54 -5.88 -8.36
C GLN A 221 -7.69 -5.04 -9.61
N GLU A 222 -8.03 -3.78 -9.41
CA GLU A 222 -8.15 -2.77 -10.44
C GLU A 222 -7.44 -1.50 -9.98
N LEU A 223 -6.60 -0.94 -10.85
CA LEU A 223 -5.88 0.31 -10.66
C LEU A 223 -6.37 1.32 -11.70
N VAL A 224 -6.91 2.45 -11.22
CA VAL A 224 -7.49 3.52 -12.05
C VAL A 224 -6.94 4.88 -11.66
N TYR A 225 -6.95 5.81 -12.60
CA TYR A 225 -6.66 7.22 -12.32
C TYR A 225 -7.79 7.86 -11.49
N ASP A 226 -7.42 8.51 -10.39
CA ASP A 226 -8.32 9.14 -9.41
C ASP A 226 -8.11 10.68 -9.35
N GLY A 227 -7.57 11.26 -10.43
CA GLY A 227 -7.41 12.70 -10.56
C GLY A 227 -6.12 13.25 -9.95
N VAL A 228 -6.15 14.52 -9.58
CA VAL A 228 -5.01 15.25 -9.00
C VAL A 228 -5.34 15.59 -7.55
N THR A 229 -4.45 15.20 -6.64
CA THR A 229 -4.53 15.51 -5.21
C THR A 229 -3.56 16.64 -4.88
N PRO A 230 -4.04 17.81 -4.42
CA PRO A 230 -3.18 18.85 -3.87
C PRO A 230 -2.65 18.44 -2.49
N VAL A 231 -1.35 18.53 -2.29
CA VAL A 231 -0.68 18.22 -1.03
C VAL A 231 0.03 19.46 -0.50
N GLU A 232 -0.39 19.91 0.67
CA GLU A 232 0.26 21.02 1.38
C GLU A 232 1.56 20.55 2.04
N LEU A 233 2.65 21.27 1.77
CA LEU A 233 3.96 21.04 2.35
C LEU A 233 4.22 21.96 3.55
N LYS A 234 5.19 21.58 4.38
CA LYS A 234 5.67 22.29 5.59
C LYS A 234 5.83 23.82 5.48
N ARG A 235 6.12 24.35 4.28
CA ARG A 235 6.38 25.79 4.05
C ARG A 235 5.22 26.51 3.34
N GLY A 236 4.02 25.93 3.33
CA GLY A 236 2.84 26.49 2.65
C GLY A 236 2.88 26.34 1.12
N GLY A 237 3.83 25.58 0.58
CA GLY A 237 3.84 25.22 -0.84
C GLY A 237 2.87 24.07 -1.08
N ILE A 238 2.12 24.14 -2.18
CA ILE A 238 1.25 23.05 -2.64
C ILE A 238 1.98 22.29 -3.73
N VAL A 239 2.00 20.96 -3.64
CA VAL A 239 2.41 20.08 -4.73
C VAL A 239 1.20 19.33 -5.22
N GLU A 240 0.98 19.35 -6.53
CA GLU A 240 -0.05 18.55 -7.18
C GLU A 240 0.49 17.16 -7.50
N LEU A 241 -0.19 16.13 -7.01
CA LEU A 241 0.17 14.75 -7.27
C LEU A 241 -0.93 14.04 -8.05
N GLN A 242 -0.56 13.40 -9.15
CA GLN A 242 -1.42 12.49 -9.89
C GLN A 242 -1.74 11.28 -9.01
N THR A 243 -3.02 11.01 -8.78
CA THR A 243 -3.47 9.95 -7.87
C THR A 243 -4.01 8.79 -8.68
N TYR A 244 -3.60 7.58 -8.31
CA TYR A 244 -4.16 6.34 -8.83
C TYR A 244 -4.71 5.53 -7.66
N ALA A 245 -5.94 5.04 -7.77
CA ALA A 245 -6.58 4.24 -6.75
C ALA A 245 -6.56 2.76 -7.16
N GLN A 246 -6.04 1.91 -6.28
CA GLN A 246 -6.20 0.47 -6.37
C GLN A 246 -7.35 0.02 -5.47
N THR A 247 -8.26 -0.77 -6.03
CA THR A 247 -9.35 -1.42 -5.32
C THR A 247 -9.47 -2.89 -5.77
N GLY A 248 -10.17 -3.73 -5.02
CA GLY A 248 -10.32 -5.15 -5.36
C GLY A 248 -10.66 -5.99 -4.14
N GLN A 249 -10.67 -7.32 -4.30
CA GLN A 249 -10.95 -8.23 -3.20
C GLN A 249 -9.80 -8.23 -2.17
N GLY A 250 -10.13 -8.25 -0.88
CA GLY A 250 -9.13 -8.38 0.19
C GLY A 250 -8.25 -7.15 0.42
N VAL A 251 -8.54 -6.01 -0.21
CA VAL A 251 -7.84 -4.73 0.02
C VAL A 251 -8.80 -3.64 0.49
N LEU A 252 -8.30 -2.76 1.36
CA LEU A 252 -8.84 -1.41 1.45
C LEU A 252 -8.23 -0.57 0.33
N PRO A 253 -8.89 0.50 -0.13
CA PRO A 253 -8.34 1.33 -1.20
C PRO A 253 -6.91 1.80 -0.91
N ILE A 254 -6.01 1.52 -1.85
CA ILE A 254 -4.61 1.97 -1.81
C ILE A 254 -4.49 3.10 -2.82
N HIS A 255 -3.91 4.24 -2.43
CA HIS A 255 -3.69 5.34 -3.35
C HIS A 255 -2.20 5.53 -3.62
N TYR A 256 -1.85 5.66 -4.88
CA TYR A 256 -0.51 5.96 -5.35
C TYR A 256 -0.47 7.39 -5.85
N LEU A 257 0.31 8.25 -5.20
CA LEU A 257 0.41 9.66 -5.53
C LEU A 257 1.75 9.96 -6.17
N LEU A 258 1.70 10.26 -7.47
CA LEU A 258 2.86 10.49 -8.33
C LEU A 258 3.05 11.97 -8.60
N ASP A 259 4.30 12.44 -8.63
CA ASP A 259 4.57 13.82 -9.06
C ASP A 259 4.59 13.97 -10.59
N GLY A 260 4.79 15.20 -11.08
CA GLY A 260 4.88 15.50 -12.51
C GLY A 260 6.05 14.84 -13.26
N GLN A 261 6.94 14.11 -12.58
CA GLN A 261 7.99 13.29 -13.18
C GLN A 261 7.67 11.79 -13.10
N GLY A 262 6.45 11.42 -12.69
CA GLY A 262 6.01 10.03 -12.56
C GLY A 262 6.57 9.29 -11.34
N ARG A 263 7.17 10.00 -10.38
CA ARG A 263 7.74 9.36 -9.18
C ARG A 263 6.63 9.11 -8.15
N PRO A 264 6.41 7.86 -7.68
CA PRO A 264 5.41 7.57 -6.65
C PRO A 264 5.92 8.09 -5.31
N GLN A 265 5.52 9.31 -4.97
CA GLN A 265 5.97 10.02 -3.77
C GLN A 265 5.33 9.47 -2.51
N LEU A 266 4.06 9.07 -2.59
CA LEU A 266 3.30 8.54 -1.48
C LEU A 266 2.51 7.31 -1.95
N VAL A 267 2.48 6.27 -1.12
CA VAL A 267 1.54 5.15 -1.24
C VAL A 267 0.74 5.13 0.05
N THR A 268 -0.56 5.39 -0.01
CA THR A 268 -1.39 5.51 1.19
C THR A 268 -2.39 4.38 1.29
N ASN A 269 -2.48 3.82 2.48
CA ASN A 269 -3.48 2.84 2.88
C ASN A 269 -3.87 3.15 4.34
N SER A 270 -4.86 2.45 4.88
CA SER A 270 -5.48 2.72 6.18
C SER A 270 -4.50 2.87 7.34
N ILE A 271 -3.66 1.87 7.58
CA ILE A 271 -2.80 1.78 8.78
C ILE A 271 -1.33 2.04 8.43
N LEU A 272 -0.84 1.45 7.35
CA LEU A 272 0.53 1.59 6.88
C LEU A 272 0.53 2.30 5.53
N SER A 273 1.37 3.31 5.40
CA SER A 273 1.58 4.07 4.17
C SER A 273 3.09 4.18 3.92
N TRP A 274 3.49 4.43 2.68
CA TRP A 274 4.88 4.62 2.30
C TRP A 274 5.10 6.05 1.82
N SER A 275 6.21 6.64 2.27
CA SER A 275 6.65 7.98 1.87
C SER A 275 8.02 7.88 1.25
N LEU A 276 8.15 8.23 -0.03
CA LEU A 276 9.41 8.12 -0.75
C LEU A 276 10.45 9.04 -0.12
N SER A 277 11.54 8.47 0.40
CA SER A 277 12.60 9.22 1.06
C SER A 277 13.84 9.36 0.18
N GLN A 278 14.10 8.40 -0.72
CA GLN A 278 15.28 8.42 -1.57
C GLN A 278 15.06 7.67 -2.89
N ILE A 279 15.74 8.14 -3.94
CA ILE A 279 15.92 7.44 -5.21
C ILE A 279 17.43 7.43 -5.51
N SER A 280 17.95 6.30 -5.99
CA SER A 280 19.31 6.15 -6.51
C SER A 280 19.34 5.28 -7.78
N HIS A 281 20.48 5.27 -8.47
CA HIS A 281 20.74 4.52 -9.71
C HIS A 281 22.03 3.72 -9.57
#